data_AF-A0A257EI87-F1
#
_entry.id   AF-A0A257EI87-F1
#
_cell.length_a   1.000
_cell.length_b   1.000
_cell.length_c   1.000
_cell.angle_alpha   90.00
_cell.angle_beta   90.00
_cell.angle_gamma   90.00
#
_symmetry.space_group_name_H-M   'P 1'
#
loop_
_entity.id
_entity.type
_entity.pdbx_description
1 polymer ?
#
loop_
_entity_poly.entity_id
_entity_poly.type
_entity_poly.pdbx_seq_one_letter_code
_entity_poly.pdbx_strand_id
1 'polypeptide(L)'
;MELLSLLLILAIGIHWFNTQGQRKRTALLAEQLRPYQIEKHMEQLTSAYMRALGESDLSRQTQILQLQEQAEQQLVADFQNLAQAFAKLPAPVTRGFKIALPFVDQLSPKATFDMRKMLQTHAKGIEKAVENRAGLPLKERAFRLMGEMFLMQHSCHWFCKSKTIASARMVARHQTRYEQALQAVSPETRQAYLAVIEA
;
A
#
# COMPACT_ATOMS: atom_id res chain seq x y z
N MET A 1 7.63 29.28 33.50
CA MET A 1 7.41 27.88 33.92
C MET A 1 6.02 27.41 33.54
N GLU A 2 4.96 28.17 33.84
CA GLU A 2 3.57 27.86 33.45
C GLU A 2 3.37 27.58 31.94
N LEU A 3 3.82 28.46 31.04
CA LEU A 3 3.66 28.25 29.59
C LEU A 3 4.35 26.98 29.07
N LEU A 4 5.56 26.69 29.55
CA LEU A 4 6.29 25.48 29.17
C LEU A 4 5.59 24.21 29.69
N SER A 5 5.05 24.26 30.90
CA SER A 5 4.28 23.14 31.46
C SER A 5 2.97 22.90 30.70
N LEU A 6 2.28 23.97 30.27
CA LEU A 6 1.08 23.88 29.43
C LEU A 6 1.39 23.31 28.05
N LEU A 7 2.48 23.76 27.41
CA LEU A 7 2.93 23.21 26.13
C LEU A 7 3.31 21.73 26.24
N LEU A 8 3.94 21.31 27.35
CA LEU A 8 4.28 19.93 27.60
C LEU A 8 3.03 19.05 27.78
N ILE A 9 2.06 19.49 28.59
CA ILE A 9 0.79 18.78 28.78
C ILE A 9 0.04 18.66 27.45
N LEU A 10 0.00 19.75 26.67
CA LEU A 10 -0.59 19.75 25.34
C LEU A 10 0.11 18.74 24.41
N ALA A 11 1.44 18.72 24.38
CA ALA A 11 2.22 17.79 23.58
C ALA A 11 1.96 16.32 23.97
N ILE A 12 1.87 16.03 25.27
CA ILE A 12 1.54 14.70 25.79
C ILE A 12 0.13 14.28 25.37
N GLY A 13 -0.86 15.17 25.51
CA GLY A 13 -2.23 14.92 25.08
C GLY A 13 -2.31 14.60 23.58
N ILE A 14 -1.70 15.45 22.75
CA ILE A 14 -1.57 15.28 21.29
C ILE A 14 -0.97 13.91 20.96
N HIS A 15 0.12 13.54 21.61
CA HIS A 15 0.81 12.26 21.38
C HIS A 15 -0.07 11.05 21.75
N TRP A 16 -0.79 11.13 22.86
CA TRP A 16 -1.68 10.05 23.32
C TRP A 16 -2.85 9.83 22.35
N PHE A 17 -3.54 10.90 21.93
CA PHE A 17 -4.66 10.80 20.96
C PHE A 17 -4.21 10.24 19.61
N ASN A 18 -3.05 10.68 19.12
CA ASN A 18 -2.44 10.13 17.90
C ASN A 18 -2.19 8.63 18.01
N THR A 19 -1.67 8.18 19.15
CA THR A 19 -1.35 6.78 19.41
C THR A 19 -2.62 5.92 19.41
N GLN A 20 -3.71 6.40 20.01
CA GLN A 20 -5.00 5.70 20.02
C GLN A 20 -5.59 5.58 18.62
N GLY A 21 -5.61 6.67 17.84
CA GLY A 21 -6.08 6.65 16.45
C GLY A 21 -5.26 5.68 15.58
N GLN A 22 -3.95 5.68 15.76
CA GLN A 22 -3.03 4.75 15.09
C GLN A 22 -3.34 3.29 15.42
N ARG A 23 -3.59 2.97 16.70
CA ARG A 23 -3.95 1.62 17.16
C ARG A 23 -5.26 1.16 16.53
N LYS A 24 -6.29 2.01 16.51
CA LYS A 24 -7.58 1.72 15.88
C LYS A 24 -7.45 1.40 14.39
N ARG A 25 -6.71 2.24 13.62
CA ARG A 25 -6.49 1.99 12.19
C ARG A 25 -5.68 0.71 11.94
N THR A 26 -4.67 0.46 12.76
CA THR A 26 -3.86 -0.76 12.67
C THR A 26 -4.71 -2.01 12.95
N ALA A 27 -5.52 -1.99 14.01
CA ALA A 27 -6.42 -3.08 14.35
C ALA A 27 -7.46 -3.33 13.25
N LEU A 28 -8.08 -2.25 12.73
CA LEU A 28 -9.04 -2.33 11.64
C LEU A 28 -8.43 -2.98 10.40
N LEU A 29 -7.27 -2.49 9.94
CA LEU A 29 -6.64 -3.04 8.75
C LEU A 29 -6.19 -4.50 8.98
N ALA A 30 -5.63 -4.81 10.16
CA ALA A 30 -5.20 -6.16 10.49
C ALA A 30 -6.38 -7.16 10.51
N GLU A 31 -7.52 -6.76 11.08
CA GLU A 31 -8.74 -7.57 11.09
C GLU A 31 -9.23 -7.87 9.67
N GLN A 32 -9.24 -6.87 8.80
CA GLN A 32 -9.66 -7.03 7.40
C GLN A 32 -8.65 -7.84 6.57
N LEU A 33 -7.36 -7.79 6.91
CA LEU A 33 -6.31 -8.56 6.22
C LEU A 33 -6.25 -10.03 6.66
N ARG A 34 -6.66 -10.34 7.90
CA ARG A 34 -6.54 -11.67 8.52
C ARG A 34 -7.02 -12.86 7.66
N PRO A 35 -8.11 -12.78 6.88
CA PRO A 35 -8.58 -13.90 6.07
C PRO A 35 -7.68 -14.25 4.87
N TYR A 36 -6.75 -13.38 4.48
CA TYR A 36 -6.01 -13.47 3.22
C TYR A 36 -4.54 -13.82 3.42
N GLN A 37 -3.90 -14.35 2.38
CA GLN A 37 -2.47 -14.71 2.39
C GLN A 37 -1.61 -13.69 1.61
N ILE A 38 -2.04 -12.43 1.58
CA ILE A 38 -1.40 -11.36 0.80
C ILE A 38 0.09 -11.24 1.10
N GLU A 39 0.51 -11.17 2.38
CA GLU A 39 1.93 -11.01 2.72
C GLU A 39 2.79 -12.17 2.19
N LYS A 40 2.30 -13.41 2.32
CA LYS A 40 2.97 -14.61 1.83
C LYS A 40 3.09 -14.62 0.30
N HIS A 41 2.00 -14.32 -0.41
CA HIS A 41 2.03 -14.26 -1.88
C HIS A 41 2.95 -13.13 -2.37
N MET A 42 2.92 -11.96 -1.74
CA MET A 42 3.81 -10.85 -2.09
C MET A 42 5.29 -11.18 -1.86
N GLU A 43 5.62 -11.86 -0.75
CA GLU A 43 6.98 -12.31 -0.46
C GLU A 43 7.47 -13.32 -1.51
N GLN A 44 6.65 -14.33 -1.82
CA GLN A 44 6.96 -15.31 -2.86
C GLN A 44 7.21 -14.63 -4.22
N LEU A 45 6.27 -13.78 -4.65
CA LEU A 45 6.33 -13.12 -5.95
C LEU A 45 7.52 -12.16 -6.05
N THR A 46 7.76 -11.37 -5.00
CA THR A 46 8.90 -10.44 -4.97
C THR A 46 10.22 -11.21 -5.04
N SER A 47 10.37 -12.30 -4.29
CA SER A 47 11.56 -13.15 -4.35
C SER A 47 11.77 -13.77 -5.74
N ALA A 48 10.70 -14.29 -6.35
CA ALA A 48 10.75 -14.87 -7.68
C ALA A 48 11.09 -13.83 -8.77
N TYR A 49 10.48 -12.64 -8.71
CA TYR A 49 10.72 -11.58 -9.67
C TYR A 49 12.12 -10.99 -9.55
N MET A 50 12.63 -10.77 -8.33
CA MET A 50 14.02 -10.31 -8.16
C MET A 50 15.01 -11.32 -8.75
N ARG A 51 14.75 -12.63 -8.55
CA ARG A 51 15.57 -13.69 -9.17
C ARG A 51 15.47 -13.67 -10.68
N ALA A 52 14.27 -13.58 -11.24
CA ALA A 52 14.06 -13.51 -12.68
C ALA A 52 14.73 -12.28 -13.30
N LEU A 53 14.67 -11.12 -12.63
CA LEU A 53 15.27 -9.87 -13.10
C LEU A 53 16.81 -9.90 -13.14
N GLY A 54 17.43 -10.68 -12.25
CA GLY A 54 18.87 -10.91 -12.20
C GLY A 54 19.37 -12.07 -13.06
N GLU A 55 18.47 -12.87 -13.64
CA GLU A 55 18.82 -13.99 -14.51
C GLU A 55 19.18 -13.50 -15.92
N SER A 56 20.28 -14.01 -16.47
CA SER A 56 20.79 -13.65 -17.81
C SER A 56 20.27 -14.60 -18.89
N ASP A 57 19.97 -15.85 -18.55
CA ASP A 57 19.36 -16.82 -19.45
C ASP A 57 17.85 -16.55 -19.59
N LEU A 58 17.42 -16.20 -20.81
CA LEU A 58 16.02 -15.86 -21.10
C LEU A 58 15.05 -17.04 -20.91
N SER A 59 15.50 -18.27 -21.15
CA SER A 59 14.69 -19.48 -20.96
C SER A 59 14.43 -19.70 -19.47
N ARG A 60 15.48 -19.60 -18.65
CA ARG A 60 15.37 -19.70 -17.18
C ARG A 60 14.56 -18.56 -16.58
N GLN A 61 14.78 -17.33 -17.05
CA GLN A 61 13.98 -16.17 -16.63
C GLN A 61 12.49 -16.40 -16.90
N THR A 62 12.15 -16.88 -18.10
CA THR A 62 10.77 -17.18 -18.48
C THR A 62 10.18 -18.28 -17.58
N GLN A 63 10.93 -19.35 -17.34
CA GLN A 63 10.50 -20.44 -16.47
C GLN A 63 10.21 -19.96 -15.04
N ILE A 64 11.08 -19.13 -14.45
CA ILE A 64 10.87 -18.59 -13.09
C ILE A 64 9.55 -17.81 -13.01
N LEU A 65 9.26 -16.99 -14.03
CA LEU A 65 8.06 -16.15 -14.08
C LEU A 65 6.79 -16.97 -14.31
N GLN A 66 6.81 -17.95 -15.22
CA GLN A 66 5.65 -18.81 -15.48
C GLN A 66 5.22 -19.65 -14.27
N LEU A 67 6.19 -20.08 -13.45
CA LEU A 67 5.89 -20.80 -12.20
C LEU A 67 5.10 -19.96 -11.17
N GLN A 68 4.97 -18.64 -11.37
CA GLN A 68 4.27 -17.75 -10.45
C GLN A 68 2.80 -17.49 -10.79
N GLU A 69 2.29 -17.99 -11.92
CA GLU A 69 0.94 -17.66 -12.40
C GLU A 69 -0.15 -17.93 -11.35
N GLN A 70 -0.09 -19.07 -10.66
CA GLN A 70 -1.06 -19.39 -9.62
C GLN A 70 -1.01 -18.40 -8.44
N ALA A 71 0.20 -17.99 -8.03
CA ALA A 71 0.38 -17.03 -6.94
C ALA A 71 -0.07 -15.62 -7.35
N GLU A 72 0.14 -15.24 -8.62
CA GLU A 72 -0.39 -13.99 -9.20
C GLU A 72 -1.93 -13.97 -9.14
N GLN A 73 -2.58 -15.04 -9.59
CA GLN A 73 -4.05 -15.14 -9.58
C GLN A 73 -4.62 -15.13 -8.15
N GLN A 74 -3.99 -15.84 -7.21
CA GLN A 74 -4.42 -15.83 -5.83
C GLN A 74 -4.22 -14.45 -5.18
N LEU A 75 -3.14 -13.75 -5.51
CA LEU A 75 -2.90 -12.38 -5.05
C LEU A 75 -4.01 -11.44 -5.55
N VAL A 76 -4.39 -11.53 -6.83
CA VAL A 76 -5.50 -10.75 -7.41
C VAL A 76 -6.80 -11.03 -6.67
N ALA A 77 -7.17 -12.30 -6.48
CA ALA A 77 -8.40 -12.68 -5.79
C ALA A 77 -8.43 -12.17 -4.34
N ASP A 78 -7.33 -12.34 -3.60
CA ASP A 78 -7.21 -11.85 -2.21
C ASP A 78 -7.40 -10.33 -2.16
N PHE A 79 -6.80 -9.57 -3.07
CA PHE A 79 -6.92 -8.12 -3.11
C PHE A 79 -8.30 -7.62 -3.51
N GLN A 80 -8.94 -8.27 -4.48
CA GLN A 80 -10.31 -7.93 -4.88
C GLN A 80 -11.28 -8.15 -3.72
N ASN A 81 -11.18 -9.30 -3.05
CA ASN A 81 -12.01 -9.61 -1.90
C ASN A 81 -11.76 -8.64 -0.73
N LEU A 82 -10.49 -8.31 -0.45
CA LEU A 82 -10.14 -7.30 0.54
C LEU A 82 -10.75 -5.93 0.20
N ALA A 83 -10.59 -5.46 -1.04
CA ALA A 83 -11.10 -4.16 -1.45
C ALA A 83 -12.64 -4.11 -1.39
N GLN A 84 -13.32 -5.19 -1.78
CA GLN A 84 -14.78 -5.29 -1.69
C GLN A 84 -15.27 -5.34 -0.24
N ALA A 85 -14.61 -6.10 0.63
CA ALA A 85 -14.96 -6.16 2.05
C ALA A 85 -14.73 -4.80 2.73
N PHE A 86 -13.57 -4.19 2.49
CA PHE A 86 -13.19 -2.91 3.09
C PHE A 86 -14.09 -1.76 2.61
N ALA A 87 -14.57 -1.80 1.36
CA ALA A 87 -15.49 -0.80 0.81
C ALA A 87 -16.83 -0.69 1.56
N LYS A 88 -17.25 -1.76 2.25
CA LYS A 88 -18.49 -1.79 3.05
C LYS A 88 -18.35 -1.07 4.40
N LEU A 89 -17.12 -0.70 4.80
CA LEU A 89 -16.87 -0.05 6.08
C LEU A 89 -17.30 1.43 6.08
N PRO A 90 -17.71 1.97 7.24
CA PRO A 90 -18.08 3.38 7.38
C PRO A 90 -16.93 4.32 7.02
N ALA A 91 -17.22 5.36 6.24
CA ALA A 91 -16.23 6.33 5.78
C ALA A 91 -15.36 6.97 6.89
N PRO A 92 -15.90 7.32 8.08
CA PRO A 92 -15.10 8.00 9.10
C PRO A 92 -13.93 7.16 9.63
N VAL A 93 -14.13 5.85 9.79
CA VAL A 93 -13.11 4.95 10.37
C VAL A 93 -12.06 4.50 9.34
N THR A 94 -12.33 4.73 8.05
CA THR A 94 -11.44 4.37 6.93
C THR A 94 -10.63 5.54 6.38
N ARG A 95 -10.58 6.68 7.07
CA ARG A 95 -9.74 7.81 6.67
C ARG A 95 -8.29 7.62 7.13
N GLY A 96 -7.35 7.71 6.20
CA GLY A 96 -5.92 7.82 6.47
C GLY A 96 -5.50 9.28 6.54
N PHE A 97 -4.45 9.59 7.31
CA PHE A 97 -4.01 10.97 7.54
C PHE A 97 -2.78 11.30 6.68
N LYS A 98 -2.85 12.38 5.91
CA LYS A 98 -1.72 12.86 5.08
C LYS A 98 -0.62 13.46 5.95
N ILE A 99 -1.00 14.08 7.07
CA ILE A 99 -0.11 14.71 8.06
C ILE A 99 -0.39 14.09 9.43
N ALA A 100 0.67 13.78 10.20
CA ALA A 100 0.56 13.14 11.51
C ALA A 100 0.18 14.14 12.63
N LEU A 101 -0.98 14.77 12.52
CA LEU A 101 -1.53 15.70 13.51
C LEU A 101 -2.84 15.15 14.10
N PRO A 102 -3.05 15.21 15.43
CA PRO A 102 -4.27 14.73 16.07
C PRO A 102 -5.44 15.67 15.80
N PHE A 103 -6.67 15.14 15.84
CA PHE A 103 -7.93 15.87 15.61
C PHE A 103 -8.11 16.52 14.23
N VAL A 104 -7.19 16.27 13.29
CA VAL A 104 -7.27 16.81 11.92
C VAL A 104 -8.33 16.13 11.07
N ASP A 105 -8.88 14.99 11.54
CA ASP A 105 -10.04 14.32 10.95
C ASP A 105 -11.31 15.19 10.98
N GLN A 106 -11.38 16.15 11.91
CA GLN A 106 -12.47 17.12 12.00
C GLN A 106 -12.17 18.42 11.21
N LEU A 107 -10.91 18.68 10.87
CA LEU A 107 -10.47 20.02 10.46
C LEU A 107 -10.34 20.20 8.93
N SER A 108 -10.08 19.14 8.14
CA SER A 108 -10.15 19.26 6.68
C SER A 108 -10.13 17.91 5.92
N PRO A 109 -11.06 17.68 4.97
CA PRO A 109 -10.95 16.57 4.01
C PRO A 109 -9.60 16.53 3.29
N LYS A 110 -9.00 17.70 3.00
CA LYS A 110 -7.71 17.84 2.32
C LYS A 110 -6.54 17.20 3.07
N ALA A 111 -6.67 17.00 4.38
CA ALA A 111 -5.64 16.39 5.22
C ALA A 111 -5.80 14.86 5.37
N THR A 112 -6.81 14.27 4.72
CA THR A 112 -7.11 12.84 4.80
C THR A 112 -7.27 12.21 3.42
N PHE A 113 -7.08 10.90 3.31
CA PHE A 113 -7.43 10.13 2.11
C PHE A 113 -8.37 8.99 2.48
N ASP A 114 -9.19 8.55 1.52
CA ASP A 114 -10.12 7.43 1.72
C ASP A 114 -9.44 6.08 1.41
N MET A 115 -9.19 5.29 2.46
CA MET A 115 -8.52 3.99 2.31
C MET A 115 -9.37 2.98 1.51
N ARG A 116 -10.69 3.17 1.44
CA ARG A 116 -11.57 2.31 0.62
C ARG A 116 -11.25 2.49 -0.86
N LYS A 117 -11.17 3.75 -1.31
CA LYS A 117 -10.77 4.08 -2.68
C LYS A 117 -9.32 3.66 -2.95
N MET A 118 -8.44 3.84 -1.98
CA MET A 118 -7.04 3.42 -2.09
C MET A 118 -6.90 1.91 -2.37
N LEU A 119 -7.59 1.06 -1.59
CA LEU A 119 -7.54 -0.39 -1.80
C LEU A 119 -8.18 -0.81 -3.12
N GLN A 120 -9.24 -0.14 -3.56
CA GLN A 120 -9.85 -0.38 -4.88
C GLN A 120 -8.86 -0.05 -6.02
N THR A 121 -8.13 1.07 -5.91
CA THR A 121 -7.08 1.43 -6.87
C THR A 121 -6.01 0.35 -6.95
N HIS A 122 -5.50 -0.12 -5.81
CA HIS A 122 -4.48 -1.17 -5.78
C HIS A 122 -4.98 -2.51 -6.33
N ALA A 123 -6.17 -2.95 -5.93
CA ALA A 123 -6.74 -4.20 -6.42
C ALA A 123 -6.88 -4.19 -7.95
N LYS A 124 -7.37 -3.09 -8.52
CA LYS A 124 -7.51 -2.91 -9.97
C LYS A 124 -6.15 -2.81 -10.68
N GLY A 125 -5.17 -2.15 -10.07
CA GLY A 125 -3.81 -2.04 -10.61
C GLY A 125 -3.11 -3.39 -10.70
N ILE A 126 -3.18 -4.16 -9.62
CA ILE A 126 -2.62 -5.53 -9.54
C ILE A 126 -3.31 -6.46 -10.53
N GLU A 127 -4.65 -6.47 -10.58
CA GLU A 127 -5.40 -7.25 -11.57
C GLU A 127 -4.94 -6.97 -13.00
N LYS A 128 -4.93 -5.69 -13.41
CA LYS A 128 -4.53 -5.30 -14.77
C LYS A 128 -3.08 -5.67 -15.09
N ALA A 129 -2.18 -5.53 -14.13
CA ALA A 129 -0.78 -5.88 -14.31
C ALA A 129 -0.59 -7.40 -14.50
N VAL A 130 -1.37 -8.22 -13.79
CA VAL A 130 -1.39 -9.69 -13.96
C VAL A 130 -2.02 -10.08 -15.29
N GLU A 131 -3.17 -9.51 -15.65
CA GLU A 131 -3.84 -9.75 -16.94
C GLU A 131 -2.95 -9.37 -18.13
N ASN A 132 -2.10 -8.36 -17.97
CA ASN A 132 -1.15 -7.89 -18.97
C ASN A 132 -1.76 -7.67 -20.38
N ARG A 133 -2.96 -7.09 -20.45
CA ARG A 133 -3.66 -6.86 -21.74
C ARG A 133 -2.87 -5.98 -22.71
N ALA A 134 -1.97 -5.14 -22.19
CA ALA A 134 -1.06 -4.32 -22.99
C ALA A 134 0.09 -5.12 -23.64
N GLY A 135 0.23 -6.41 -23.32
CA GLY A 135 1.24 -7.27 -23.92
C GLY A 135 2.67 -6.91 -23.52
N LEU A 136 2.88 -6.39 -22.30
CA LEU A 136 4.23 -6.02 -21.85
C LEU A 136 5.14 -7.26 -21.85
N PRO A 137 6.43 -7.12 -22.20
CA PRO A 137 7.42 -8.16 -22.02
C PRO A 137 7.41 -8.66 -20.57
N LEU A 138 7.61 -9.97 -20.36
CA LEU A 138 7.49 -10.59 -19.03
C LEU A 138 8.34 -9.89 -17.95
N LYS A 139 9.54 -9.45 -18.32
CA LYS A 139 10.45 -8.71 -17.44
C LYS A 139 9.86 -7.36 -17.00
N GLU A 140 9.30 -6.61 -17.94
CA GLU A 140 8.65 -5.32 -17.67
C GLU A 140 7.36 -5.50 -16.86
N ARG A 141 6.57 -6.54 -17.18
CA ARG A 141 5.39 -6.93 -16.40
C ARG A 141 5.74 -7.24 -14.94
N ALA A 142 6.79 -8.04 -14.71
CA ALA A 142 7.24 -8.37 -13.36
C ALA A 142 7.69 -7.12 -12.59
N PHE A 143 8.44 -6.22 -13.25
CA PHE A 143 8.83 -4.93 -12.66
C PHE A 143 7.62 -4.06 -12.29
N ARG A 144 6.63 -3.96 -13.20
CA ARG A 144 5.36 -3.27 -12.98
C ARG A 144 4.63 -3.85 -11.77
N LEU A 145 4.47 -5.17 -11.70
CA LEU A 145 3.72 -5.82 -10.62
C LEU A 145 4.41 -5.66 -9.26
N MET A 146 5.76 -5.67 -9.21
CA MET A 146 6.48 -5.28 -7.99
C MET A 146 6.18 -3.84 -7.57
N GLY A 147 6.11 -2.91 -8.52
CA GLY A 147 5.71 -1.53 -8.25
C GLY A 147 4.31 -1.44 -7.62
N GLU A 148 3.33 -2.15 -8.18
CA GLU A 148 1.94 -2.22 -7.67
C GLU A 148 1.92 -2.79 -6.24
N MET A 149 2.63 -3.90 -6.02
CA MET A 149 2.78 -4.54 -4.71
C MET A 149 3.40 -3.59 -3.67
N PHE A 150 4.54 -2.97 -3.98
CA PHE A 150 5.21 -2.08 -3.03
C PHE A 150 4.40 -0.82 -2.73
N LEU A 151 3.74 -0.23 -3.73
CA LEU A 151 2.87 0.93 -3.51
C LEU A 151 1.65 0.57 -2.65
N MET A 152 1.08 -0.63 -2.81
CA MET A 152 0.04 -1.14 -1.92
C MET A 152 0.54 -1.26 -0.48
N GLN A 153 1.70 -1.88 -0.27
CA GLN A 153 2.29 -2.05 1.07
C GLN A 153 2.56 -0.71 1.73
N HIS A 154 3.07 0.26 0.96
CA HIS A 154 3.24 1.64 1.41
C HIS A 154 1.93 2.24 1.91
N SER A 155 0.88 2.13 1.10
CA SER A 155 -0.42 2.73 1.39
C SER A 155 -1.03 2.16 2.66
N CYS A 156 -0.91 0.85 2.87
CA CYS A 156 -1.33 0.18 4.09
C CYS A 156 -0.55 0.67 5.32
N HIS A 157 0.77 0.82 5.21
CA HIS A 157 1.59 1.35 6.29
C HIS A 157 1.33 2.84 6.54
N TRP A 158 1.06 3.63 5.51
CA TRP A 158 0.69 5.03 5.64
C TRP A 158 -0.65 5.15 6.36
N PHE A 159 -1.65 4.37 5.96
CA PHE A 159 -2.94 4.31 6.64
C PHE A 159 -2.79 3.96 8.14
N CYS A 160 -2.01 2.92 8.45
CA CYS A 160 -1.80 2.48 9.83
C CYS A 160 -0.96 3.47 10.65
N LYS A 161 0.02 4.14 10.04
CA LYS A 161 1.02 4.99 10.71
C LYS A 161 1.05 6.39 10.09
N SER A 162 2.10 6.68 9.31
CA SER A 162 2.36 7.95 8.62
C SER A 162 3.11 7.69 7.32
N LYS A 163 3.08 8.66 6.39
CA LYS A 163 3.82 8.59 5.12
C LYS A 163 5.31 8.38 5.35
N THR A 164 5.90 9.09 6.31
CA THR A 164 7.32 9.00 6.65
C THR A 164 7.72 7.58 7.09
N ILE A 165 6.94 6.98 7.98
CA ILE A 165 7.20 5.61 8.47
C ILE A 165 7.03 4.60 7.32
N ALA A 166 6.00 4.77 6.50
CA ALA A 166 5.76 3.91 5.34
C ALA A 166 6.91 3.98 4.32
N SER A 167 7.38 5.20 4.00
CA SER A 167 8.50 5.40 3.08
C SER A 167 9.80 4.85 3.64
N ALA A 168 10.12 5.10 4.91
CA ALA A 168 11.32 4.56 5.55
C ALA A 168 11.33 3.03 5.56
N ARG A 169 10.19 2.40 5.87
CA ARG A 169 10.04 0.95 5.85
C ARG A 169 10.22 0.36 4.45
N MET A 170 9.67 1.00 3.42
CA MET A 170 9.84 0.55 2.04
C MET A 170 11.31 0.55 1.61
N VAL A 171 12.04 1.63 1.92
CA VAL A 171 13.49 1.70 1.65
C VAL A 171 14.21 0.58 2.41
N ALA A 172 13.93 0.42 3.70
CA ALA A 172 14.58 -0.60 4.52
C ALA A 172 14.32 -2.03 4.03
N ARG A 173 13.11 -2.35 3.53
CA ARG A 173 12.75 -3.71 3.09
C ARG A 173 13.05 -4.01 1.63
N HIS A 174 12.87 -3.04 0.75
CA HIS A 174 12.88 -3.27 -0.70
C HIS A 174 13.92 -2.43 -1.44
N GLN A 175 14.72 -1.63 -0.73
CA GLN A 175 15.69 -0.70 -1.32
C GLN A 175 15.05 0.20 -2.40
N THR A 176 13.77 0.49 -2.24
CA THR A 176 12.94 1.21 -3.20
C THR A 176 12.32 2.42 -2.50
N ARG A 177 12.38 3.59 -3.14
CA ARG A 177 11.72 4.79 -2.67
C ARG A 177 10.24 4.81 -3.08
N TYR A 178 9.42 5.49 -2.29
CA TYR A 178 8.01 5.71 -2.61
C TYR A 178 7.81 6.27 -4.03
N GLU A 179 8.61 7.25 -4.44
CA GLU A 179 8.50 7.86 -5.76
C GLU A 179 8.82 6.86 -6.88
N GLN A 180 9.78 5.95 -6.63
CA GLN A 180 10.15 4.89 -7.59
C GLN A 180 9.03 3.86 -7.73
N ALA A 181 8.43 3.42 -6.62
CA ALA A 181 7.27 2.53 -6.65
C ALA A 181 6.09 3.17 -7.41
N LEU A 182 5.82 4.46 -7.14
CA LEU A 182 4.77 5.21 -7.83
C LEU A 182 5.03 5.42 -9.34
N GLN A 183 6.30 5.54 -9.74
CA GLN A 183 6.67 5.56 -11.16
C GLN A 183 6.62 4.18 -11.80
N ALA A 184 6.86 3.13 -11.01
CA ALA A 184 6.83 1.74 -11.46
C ALA A 184 5.41 1.19 -11.61
N VAL A 185 4.36 1.81 -11.06
CA VAL A 185 2.95 1.43 -11.33
C VAL A 185 2.41 1.96 -12.65
N SER A 186 1.38 1.30 -13.18
CA SER A 186 0.77 1.65 -14.47
C SER A 186 0.32 3.13 -14.50
N PRO A 187 0.28 3.79 -15.67
CA PRO A 187 -0.23 5.16 -15.77
C PRO A 187 -1.63 5.30 -15.15
N GLU A 188 -2.49 4.32 -15.36
CA GLU A 188 -3.86 4.29 -14.84
C GLU A 188 -3.88 4.15 -13.31
N THR A 189 -3.10 3.22 -12.74
CA THR A 189 -2.96 3.11 -11.27
C THR A 189 -2.43 4.43 -10.71
N ARG A 190 -1.39 4.99 -11.31
CA ARG A 190 -0.75 6.23 -10.83
C ARG A 190 -1.75 7.38 -10.76
N GLN A 191 -2.50 7.59 -11.84
CA GLN A 191 -3.51 8.65 -11.90
C GLN A 191 -4.62 8.43 -10.87
N ALA A 192 -5.16 7.21 -10.77
CA ALA A 192 -6.19 6.88 -9.80
C ALA A 192 -5.69 7.03 -8.35
N TYR A 193 -4.44 6.65 -8.09
CA TYR A 193 -3.80 6.76 -6.79
C TYR A 193 -3.61 8.24 -6.39
N LEU A 194 -3.09 9.06 -7.31
CA LEU A 194 -2.92 10.50 -7.09
C LEU A 194 -4.26 11.19 -6.81
N ALA A 195 -5.30 10.85 -7.57
CA ALA A 195 -6.65 11.37 -7.34
C ALA A 195 -7.18 11.04 -5.93
N VAL A 196 -6.82 9.89 -5.34
CA VAL A 196 -7.21 9.54 -3.96
C VAL A 196 -6.44 10.36 -2.92
N ILE A 197 -5.15 10.62 -3.14
CA ILE A 197 -4.33 11.37 -2.18
C ILE A 197 -4.42 12.89 -2.35
N GLU A 198 -4.94 13.39 -3.48
CA GLU A 198 -5.10 14.82 -3.77
C GLU A 198 -6.53 15.32 -3.56
N ALA A 199 -7.52 14.42 -3.45
CA ALA A 199 -8.88 14.74 -3.02
C ALA A 199 -8.92 15.42 -1.63
#